data_AF-A0A9D9KXS2-F1
#
_entry.id   AF-A0A9D9KXS2-F1
#
_cell.length_a   1.000
_cell.length_b   1.000
_cell.length_c   1.000
_cell.angle_alpha   90.00
_cell.angle_beta   90.00
_cell.angle_gamma   90.00
#
_symmetry.space_group_name_H-M   'P 1'
#
loop_
_entity.id
_entity.type
_entity.pdbx_description
1 polymer ?
#
loop_
_entity_poly.entity_id
_entity_poly.type
_entity_poly.pdbx_seq_one_letter_code
_entity_poly.pdbx_strand_id
1 'polypeptide(L)'
;MPSINVLSREISELIAAGEVIERPSSVIKELIENSIDAGSEHITVEIKHGGTTFIRIADDGCGIAYEDVPKAFLRHATSKIKDADDLNSILTLGFRGEALASVCAVS
;
A
#
# COMPACT_ATOMS: atom_id res chain seq x y z
N MET A 1 25.08 30.85 -7.63
CA MET A 1 23.92 30.54 -6.78
C MET A 1 23.23 29.32 -7.38
N PRO A 2 22.87 28.29 -6.60
CA PRO A 2 22.11 27.17 -7.15
C PRO A 2 20.72 27.64 -7.61
N SER A 3 20.24 27.16 -8.76
CA SER A 3 18.88 27.41 -9.24
C SER A 3 17.93 26.35 -8.66
N ILE A 4 16.75 26.80 -8.24
CA ILE A 4 15.67 25.89 -7.83
C ILE A 4 15.02 25.36 -9.10
N ASN A 5 14.88 24.05 -9.22
CA ASN A 5 14.24 23.38 -10.36
C ASN A 5 13.06 22.55 -9.87
N VAL A 6 11.97 22.54 -10.64
CA VAL A 6 10.82 21.67 -10.38
C VAL A 6 11.18 20.26 -10.86
N LEU A 7 10.98 19.27 -9.98
CA LEU A 7 11.23 17.87 -10.33
C LEU A 7 10.23 17.39 -11.38
N SER A 8 10.65 16.46 -12.24
CA SER A 8 9.71 15.73 -13.08
C SER A 8 8.76 14.92 -12.20
N ARG A 9 7.56 14.62 -12.72
CA ARG A 9 6.57 13.80 -12.02
C ARG A 9 7.16 12.46 -11.59
N GLU A 10 7.87 11.79 -12.49
CA GLU A 10 8.54 10.51 -12.23
C GLU A 10 9.53 10.59 -11.05
N ILE A 11 10.37 11.64 -11.00
CA ILE A 11 11.34 11.82 -9.90
C ILE A 11 10.63 12.13 -8.58
N SER A 12 9.59 12.98 -8.61
CA SER A 12 8.79 13.27 -7.42
C SER A 12 8.08 12.02 -6.90
N GLU A 13 7.63 11.14 -7.79
CA GLU A 13 6.97 9.87 -7.46
C GLU A 13 7.95 8.86 -6.88
N LEU A 14 9.20 8.79 -7.36
CA LEU A 14 10.26 7.95 -6.81
C LEU A 14 10.68 8.38 -5.39
N ILE A 15 10.76 9.70 -5.14
CA ILE A 15 11.08 10.23 -3.81
C ILE A 15 9.95 9.89 -2.83
N ALA A 16 8.70 10.15 -3.21
CA ALA A 16 7.54 9.84 -2.37
C ALA A 16 7.41 8.33 -2.07
N ALA A 17 7.75 7.46 -3.04
CA ALA A 17 7.76 6.02 -2.83
C ALA A 17 8.85 5.59 -1.81
N GLY A 18 10.02 6.23 -1.85
CA GLY A 18 11.11 6.00 -0.89
C GLY A 18 10.79 6.46 0.55
N GLU A 19 9.96 7.50 0.71
CA GLU A 19 9.51 7.98 2.03
C GLU A 19 8.41 7.10 2.64
N VAL A 20 7.56 6.49 1.81
CA VAL A 20 6.46 5.60 2.25
C VAL A 20 6.95 4.17 2.52
N ILE A 21 7.96 3.69 1.77
CA ILE A 21 8.52 2.34 1.89
C ILE A 21 10.02 2.42 2.17
N GLU A 22 10.37 2.88 3.37
CA GLU A 22 11.77 3.01 3.76
C GLU A 22 12.41 1.66 4.15
N ARG A 23 11.58 0.67 4.54
CA ARG A 23 12.03 -0.63 5.09
C ARG A 23 11.06 -1.76 4.70
N PRO A 24 11.54 -3.01 4.52
CA PRO A 24 10.69 -4.19 4.31
C PRO A 24 9.57 -4.34 5.36
N SER A 25 9.82 -3.90 6.59
CA SER A 25 8.81 -3.88 7.67
C SER A 25 7.60 -3.01 7.35
N SER A 26 7.78 -1.90 6.62
CA SER A 26 6.68 -1.02 6.22
C SER A 26 5.76 -1.70 5.21
N VAL A 27 6.34 -2.40 4.22
CA VAL A 27 5.57 -3.23 3.28
C VAL A 27 4.75 -4.27 4.04
N ILE A 28 5.38 -4.97 4.98
CA ILE A 28 4.71 -6.00 5.79
C ILE A 28 3.57 -5.40 6.60
N LYS A 29 3.78 -4.27 7.28
CA LYS A 29 2.74 -3.56 8.03
C LYS A 29 1.53 -3.26 7.15
N GLU A 30 1.73 -2.57 6.03
CA GLU A 30 0.62 -2.11 5.18
C GLU A 30 -0.17 -3.29 4.58
N LEU A 31 0.50 -4.38 4.22
CA LEU A 31 -0.15 -5.57 3.68
C LEU A 31 -0.92 -6.34 4.77
N ILE A 32 -0.38 -6.45 5.99
CA ILE A 32 -1.10 -7.05 7.13
C ILE A 32 -2.34 -6.21 7.49
N GLU A 33 -2.21 -4.88 7.52
CA GLU A 33 -3.34 -3.98 7.77
C GLU A 33 -4.45 -4.14 6.73
N ASN A 34 -4.10 -4.37 5.46
CA ASN A 34 -5.07 -4.72 4.43
C ASN A 34 -5.76 -6.06 4.68
N SER A 35 -5.03 -7.09 5.11
CA SER A 35 -5.62 -8.38 5.47
C SER A 35 -6.57 -8.25 6.66
N ILE A 36 -6.23 -7.44 7.68
CA ILE A 36 -7.12 -7.16 8.81
C ILE A 36 -8.38 -6.41 8.36
N ASP A 37 -8.22 -5.38 7.52
CA ASP A 37 -9.36 -4.64 6.96
C ASP A 37 -10.27 -5.52 6.08
N ALA A 38 -9.72 -6.60 5.50
CA ALA A 38 -10.48 -7.61 4.76
C ALA A 38 -11.22 -8.62 5.66
N GLY A 39 -11.09 -8.49 6.99
CA GLY A 39 -11.74 -9.35 7.98
C GLY A 39 -11.10 -10.72 8.13
N SER A 40 -9.81 -10.86 7.79
CA SER A 40 -9.10 -12.14 7.88
C SER A 40 -8.98 -12.61 9.32
N GLU A 41 -9.20 -13.90 9.57
CA GLU A 41 -8.96 -14.54 10.86
C GLU A 41 -7.55 -15.13 10.94
N HIS A 42 -7.01 -15.57 9.80
CA HIS A 42 -5.70 -16.19 9.68
C HIS A 42 -4.86 -15.45 8.65
N ILE A 43 -3.70 -14.95 9.10
CA ILE A 43 -2.72 -14.27 8.25
C ILE A 43 -1.39 -15.00 8.40
N THR A 44 -0.87 -15.53 7.30
CA THR A 44 0.43 -16.17 7.22
C THR A 44 1.44 -15.23 6.57
N VAL A 45 2.57 -15.02 7.26
CA VAL A 45 3.65 -14.13 6.79
C VAL A 45 4.93 -14.94 6.64
N GLU A 46 5.52 -14.92 5.44
CA GLU A 46 6.78 -15.56 5.13
C GLU A 46 7.79 -14.55 4.60
N ILE A 47 8.99 -14.59 5.17
CA ILE A 47 10.04 -13.61 4.91
C ILE A 47 11.36 -14.35 4.70
N LYS A 48 12.15 -13.93 3.71
CA LYS A 48 13.55 -14.38 3.55
C LYS A 48 14.51 -13.19 3.52
N HIS A 49 15.69 -13.37 4.11
CA HIS A 49 16.76 -12.36 4.16
C HIS A 49 16.28 -10.99 4.67
N GLY A 50 15.44 -10.98 5.72
CA GLY A 50 14.89 -9.74 6.27
C GLY A 50 13.89 -9.00 5.37
N GLY A 51 13.36 -9.67 4.34
CA GLY A 51 12.36 -9.13 3.43
C GLY A 51 12.95 -8.46 2.19
N THR A 52 14.27 -8.45 2.04
CA THR A 52 14.96 -7.87 0.87
C THR A 52 14.84 -8.72 -0.38
N THR A 53 14.58 -10.02 -0.23
CA THR A 53 14.52 -10.98 -1.35
C THR A 53 13.16 -11.63 -1.52
N PHE A 54 12.37 -11.70 -0.46
CA PHE A 54 11.07 -12.34 -0.48
C PHE A 54 10.22 -11.89 0.71
N ILE A 55 8.99 -11.49 0.40
CA ILE A 55 7.89 -11.26 1.33
C ILE A 55 6.66 -11.93 0.71
N ARG A 56 6.00 -12.80 1.46
CA ARG A 56 4.68 -13.33 1.12
C ARG A 56 3.75 -13.14 2.31
N ILE A 57 2.58 -12.59 2.03
CA ILE A 57 1.48 -12.48 2.98
C ILE A 57 0.28 -13.17 2.33
N ALA A 58 -0.28 -14.13 3.04
CA ALA A 58 -1.45 -14.88 2.63
C ALA A 58 -2.49 -14.80 3.74
N ASP A 59 -3.72 -14.49 3.37
CA ASP A 59 -4.84 -14.36 4.31
C ASP A 59 -6.08 -15.09 3.81
N ASP A 60 -7.04 -15.27 4.72
CA ASP A 60 -8.35 -15.86 4.46
C ASP A 60 -9.48 -14.81 4.46
N GLY A 61 -9.14 -13.55 4.17
CA GLY A 61 -10.09 -12.45 4.11
C GLY A 61 -11.07 -12.55 2.95
N CYS A 62 -11.92 -11.53 2.81
CA CYS A 62 -12.96 -11.50 1.77
C CYS A 62 -12.42 -11.47 0.32
N GLY A 63 -11.12 -11.19 0.13
CA GLY A 63 -10.47 -11.14 -1.17
C GLY A 63 -10.80 -9.90 -1.99
N ILE A 64 -10.39 -9.92 -3.26
CA ILE A 64 -10.62 -8.84 -4.23
C ILE A 64 -11.41 -9.42 -5.41
N ALA A 65 -12.51 -8.77 -5.79
CA ALA A 65 -13.27 -9.16 -6.98
C ALA A 65 -12.39 -9.06 -8.24
N TYR A 66 -12.53 -10.01 -9.16
CA TYR A 66 -11.67 -10.11 -10.36
C TYR A 66 -11.59 -8.80 -11.16
N GLU A 67 -12.73 -8.12 -11.32
CA GLU A 67 -12.86 -6.83 -12.03
C GLU A 67 -12.21 -5.63 -11.32
N ASP A 68 -11.95 -5.74 -10.01
CA ASP A 68 -11.33 -4.69 -9.21
C ASP A 68 -9.82 -4.89 -9.06
N VAL A 69 -9.28 -6.06 -9.42
CA VAL A 69 -7.84 -6.34 -9.39
C VAL A 69 -7.02 -5.26 -10.12
N PRO A 70 -7.36 -4.82 -11.34
CA PRO A 70 -6.60 -3.76 -12.00
C PRO A 70 -6.63 -2.43 -11.24
N LYS A 71 -7.75 -2.13 -10.55
CA LYS A 71 -7.93 -0.87 -9.81
C LYS A 71 -7.14 -0.87 -8.51
N ALA A 72 -7.00 -2.03 -7.86
CA ALA A 72 -6.29 -2.17 -6.59
C ALA A 72 -4.82 -1.70 -6.65
N PHE A 73 -4.22 -1.68 -7.85
CA PHE A 73 -2.85 -1.22 -8.09
C PHE A 73 -2.75 0.22 -8.59
N LEU A 74 -3.88 0.92 -8.78
CA LEU A 74 -3.88 2.34 -9.11
C LEU A 74 -3.67 3.17 -7.85
N ARG A 75 -3.04 4.34 -8.01
CA ARG A 75 -2.98 5.35 -6.94
C ARG A 75 -4.35 5.93 -6.68
N HIS A 76 -4.60 6.33 -5.44
CA HIS A 76 -5.84 6.94 -4.97
C HIS A 76 -7.08 6.04 -5.19
N ALA A 77 -6.90 4.72 -5.22
CA ALA A 77 -8.00 3.75 -5.37
C ALA A 77 -8.19 2.97 -4.07
N THR A 78 -9.40 3.00 -3.51
CA THR A 78 -9.72 2.37 -2.21
C THR A 78 -11.19 1.98 -2.14
N SER A 79 -11.50 0.90 -1.42
CA SER A 79 -12.87 0.49 -1.07
C SER A 79 -13.30 0.99 0.32
N LYS A 80 -12.41 1.67 1.06
CA LYS A 80 -12.57 1.92 2.50
C LYS A 80 -13.17 3.30 2.81
N ILE A 81 -13.07 4.23 1.88
CA ILE A 81 -13.67 5.58 1.94
C ILE A 81 -14.17 5.98 0.56
N LYS A 82 -15.18 6.83 0.50
CA LYS A 82 -15.80 7.31 -0.74
C LYS A 82 -15.90 8.83 -0.80
N ASP A 83 -16.12 9.49 0.33
CA ASP A 83 -16.26 10.94 0.39
C ASP A 83 -15.48 11.58 1.55
N ALA A 84 -15.60 12.90 1.68
CA ALA A 84 -14.88 13.66 2.69
C ALA A 84 -15.40 13.43 4.11
N ASP A 85 -16.66 13.01 4.27
CA ASP A 85 -17.24 12.76 5.58
C ASP A 85 -16.70 11.45 6.17
N ASP A 86 -16.39 10.47 5.33
CA ASP A 86 -15.72 9.22 5.73
C ASP A 86 -14.35 9.46 6.39
N LEU A 87 -13.64 10.54 6.02
CA LEU A 87 -12.35 10.91 6.65
C LEU A 87 -12.49 11.27 8.13
N ASN A 88 -13.69 11.68 8.57
CA ASN A 88 -13.96 11.99 9.96
C ASN A 88 -14.36 10.73 10.77
N SER A 89 -14.58 9.60 10.11
CA SER A 89 -15.06 8.34 10.70
C SER A 89 -14.27 7.14 10.20
N ILE A 90 -12.93 7.20 10.29
CA ILE A 90 -12.06 6.13 9.81
C ILE A 90 -12.17 4.91 10.74
N LEU A 91 -12.70 3.81 10.20
CA LEU A 91 -12.87 2.54 10.90
C LEU A 91 -11.92 1.44 10.42
N THR A 92 -11.06 1.74 9.44
CA THR A 92 -10.10 0.82 8.82
C THR A 92 -8.67 1.30 9.05
N LEU A 93 -7.71 0.39 9.01
CA LEU A 93 -6.29 0.69 9.23
C LEU A 93 -5.67 1.42 8.03
N GLY A 94 -6.06 1.02 6.81
CA GLY A 94 -5.73 1.75 5.58
C GLY A 94 -6.91 2.58 5.07
N PHE A 95 -6.63 3.63 4.29
CA PHE A 95 -7.68 4.40 3.58
C PHE A 95 -7.17 5.24 2.40
N ARG A 96 -5.85 5.46 2.30
CA ARG A 96 -5.24 6.36 1.30
C ARG A 96 -5.28 5.81 -0.14
N GLY A 97 -5.43 4.50 -0.31
CA GLY A 97 -5.39 3.87 -1.64
C GLY A 97 -4.01 3.88 -2.31
N GLU A 98 -2.93 3.89 -1.52
CA GLU A 98 -1.55 4.01 -2.03
C GLU A 98 -0.69 2.76 -1.79
N ALA A 99 -1.07 1.87 -0.87
CA ALA A 99 -0.17 0.82 -0.38
C ALA A 99 0.32 -0.12 -1.50
N LEU A 100 -0.61 -0.73 -2.25
CA LEU A 100 -0.27 -1.67 -3.32
C LEU A 100 0.46 -0.99 -4.50
N ALA A 101 0.02 0.21 -4.88
CA ALA A 101 0.67 1.00 -5.92
C ALA A 101 2.11 1.38 -5.54
N SER A 102 2.33 1.74 -4.27
CA SER A 102 3.65 2.11 -3.75
C SER A 102 4.58 0.90 -3.71
N VAL A 103 4.08 -0.26 -3.26
CA VAL A 103 4.86 -1.50 -3.23
C VAL A 103 5.32 -1.89 -4.64
N CYS A 104 4.42 -1.82 -5.62
CA CYS A 104 4.77 -2.16 -7.01
C CYS A 104 5.79 -1.20 -7.65
N ALA A 105 5.90 0.04 -7.17
CA ALA A 105 6.82 1.01 -7.74
C ALA A 105 8.28 0.77 -7.32
N VAL A 106 8.52 0.00 -6.26
CA VAL A 106 9.85 -0.17 -5.63
C VAL A 106 10.31 -1.62 -5.51
N SER A 107 9.49 -2.57 -5.96
CA SER A 107 9.76 -4.02 -5.91
C SER A 107 10.24 -4.60 -7.23
#